data_AF-R7FGS9-F1
#
_entry.id   AF-R7FGS9-F1
#
_cell.length_a   1.000
_cell.length_b   1.000
_cell.length_c   1.000
_cell.angle_alpha   90.00
_cell.angle_beta   90.00
_cell.angle_gamma   90.00
#
_symmetry.space_group_name_H-M   'P 1'
#
loop_
_entity.id
_entity.type
_entity.pdbx_description
1 polymer ?
#
loop_
_entity_poly.entity_id
_entity_poly.type
_entity_poly.pdbx_seq_one_letter_code
_entity_poly.pdbx_strand_id
1 'polypeptide(L)'
;MINVHNKKLYKKINNCQYTTKQAITYFLLGYYKSRVNNIDVIIKNIIKQLITIESKNVLENYYCQYLNIYGKELNLTLNQLLSYSYIVCEEISKSNNKLESFEIIYIFNNYLKIFTPKQAEEYTKSLKFRCF
;
A
#
# COMPACT_ATOMS: atom_id res chain seq x y z
N MET A 1 18.79 -6.85 9.62
CA MET A 1 18.92 -8.19 8.99
C MET A 1 17.55 -8.85 8.90
N ILE A 2 17.12 -9.23 7.70
CA ILE A 2 15.88 -9.99 7.49
C ILE A 2 16.21 -11.48 7.71
N ASN A 3 15.59 -12.13 8.69
CA ASN A 3 15.81 -13.55 9.00
C ASN A 3 15.50 -14.45 7.76
N VAL A 4 16.14 -15.60 7.63
CA VAL A 4 16.02 -16.52 6.47
C VAL A 4 14.57 -16.94 6.20
N HIS A 5 13.76 -17.10 7.26
CA HIS A 5 12.33 -17.37 7.16
C HIS A 5 11.57 -16.21 6.48
N ASN A 6 11.90 -14.97 6.85
CA ASN A 6 11.35 -13.77 6.24
C ASN A 6 11.79 -13.63 4.77
N LYS A 7 12.97 -14.09 4.37
CA LYS A 7 13.42 -14.04 2.96
C LYS A 7 12.60 -14.94 2.04
N LYS A 8 12.24 -16.15 2.48
CA LYS A 8 11.36 -17.06 1.71
C LYS A 8 9.94 -16.51 1.60
N LEU A 9 9.38 -16.00 2.70
CA LEU A 9 8.06 -15.35 2.72
C LEU A 9 8.06 -14.09 1.85
N TYR A 10 9.12 -13.28 1.93
CA TYR A 10 9.31 -12.10 1.10
C TYR A 10 9.28 -12.44 -0.40
N LYS A 11 9.99 -13.50 -0.80
CA LYS A 11 9.97 -13.98 -2.19
C LYS A 11 8.57 -14.44 -2.64
N LYS A 12 7.79 -15.04 -1.72
CA LYS A 12 6.41 -15.44 -2.01
C LYS A 12 5.51 -14.22 -2.23
N ILE A 13 5.54 -13.23 -1.33
CA ILE A 13 4.70 -12.02 -1.47
C ILE A 13 5.05 -11.20 -2.72
N ASN A 14 6.33 -11.19 -3.13
CA ASN A 14 6.76 -10.47 -4.32
C ASN A 14 6.16 -11.04 -5.62
N ASN A 15 5.75 -12.32 -5.59
CA ASN A 15 5.10 -12.98 -6.73
C ASN A 15 3.57 -12.92 -6.63
N CYS A 16 3.01 -12.40 -5.54
CA CYS A 16 1.57 -12.27 -5.38
C CYS A 16 1.05 -11.06 -6.18
N GLN A 17 -0.19 -11.20 -6.63
CA GLN A 17 -1.00 -10.09 -7.13
C GLN A 17 -2.04 -9.73 -6.06
N TYR A 18 -2.23 -8.44 -5.86
CA TYR A 18 -3.13 -7.89 -4.85
C TYR A 18 -4.23 -7.12 -5.55
N THR A 19 -5.48 -7.44 -5.24
CA THR A 19 -6.61 -6.63 -5.69
C THR A 19 -6.47 -5.19 -5.16
N THR A 20 -7.04 -4.21 -5.86
CA THR A 20 -7.15 -2.83 -5.38
C THR A 20 -7.64 -2.76 -3.92
N LYS A 21 -8.64 -3.59 -3.59
CA LYS A 21 -9.20 -3.69 -2.24
C LYS A 21 -8.16 -4.13 -1.21
N GLN A 22 -7.44 -5.22 -1.47
CA GLN A 22 -6.36 -5.68 -0.60
C GLN A 22 -5.25 -4.63 -0.47
N ALA A 23 -4.85 -3.98 -1.58
CA ALA A 23 -3.81 -2.97 -1.59
C ALA A 23 -4.14 -1.79 -0.66
N ILE A 24 -5.36 -1.24 -0.78
CA ILE A 24 -5.83 -0.15 0.08
C ILE A 24 -5.93 -0.61 1.54
N THR A 25 -6.43 -1.83 1.81
CA THR A 25 -6.48 -2.35 3.18
C THR A 25 -5.09 -2.46 3.81
N TYR A 26 -4.11 -3.04 3.10
CA TYR A 26 -2.75 -3.15 3.60
C TYR A 26 -2.10 -1.78 3.80
N PHE A 27 -2.37 -0.82 2.91
CA PHE A 27 -1.95 0.56 3.07
C PHE A 27 -2.49 1.19 4.36
N LEU A 28 -3.81 1.14 4.57
CA LEU A 28 -4.47 1.69 5.76
C LEU A 28 -3.92 1.07 7.05
N LEU A 29 -3.74 -0.25 7.08
CA LEU A 29 -3.13 -0.94 8.23
C LEU A 29 -1.70 -0.46 8.50
N GLY A 30 -0.90 -0.28 7.45
CA GLY A 30 0.46 0.25 7.56
C GLY A 30 0.48 1.70 8.04
N TYR A 31 -0.39 2.54 7.48
CA TYR A 31 -0.51 3.96 7.83
C TYR A 31 -0.92 4.15 9.29
N TYR A 32 -2.02 3.53 9.73
CA TYR A 32 -2.55 3.69 11.09
C TYR A 32 -1.67 3.07 12.18
N LYS A 33 -0.89 2.02 11.87
CA LYS A 33 0.11 1.49 12.80
C LYS A 33 1.32 2.40 12.94
N SER A 34 1.62 3.21 11.93
CA SER A 34 2.75 4.13 11.97
C SER A 34 2.44 5.31 12.89
N ARG A 35 1.26 5.94 12.78
CA ARG A 35 0.90 7.20 13.48
C ARG A 35 1.98 8.31 13.36
N VAL A 36 2.85 8.24 12.35
CA VAL A 36 3.89 9.23 12.03
C VAL A 36 3.84 9.51 10.52
N ASN A 37 4.06 10.77 10.13
CA ASN A 37 4.19 11.19 8.72
C ASN A 37 5.56 10.83 8.14
N ASN A 38 5.95 9.55 8.21
CA ASN A 38 7.18 9.06 7.62
C ASN A 38 6.88 7.93 6.63
N ILE A 39 7.12 8.21 5.34
CA ILE A 39 6.79 7.33 4.23
C ILE A 39 7.51 5.98 4.34
N ASP A 40 8.80 5.98 4.68
CA ASP A 40 9.59 4.74 4.81
C ASP A 40 9.06 3.83 5.92
N VAL A 41 8.65 4.42 7.05
CA VAL A 41 8.05 3.69 8.17
C VAL A 41 6.71 3.07 7.76
N ILE A 42 5.89 3.82 7.02
CA ILE A 42 4.60 3.33 6.51
C ILE A 42 4.83 2.16 5.55
N ILE A 43 5.71 2.30 4.56
CA ILE A 43 6.04 1.24 3.60
C ILE A 43 6.55 -0.02 4.31
N LYS A 44 7.45 0.15 5.28
CA LYS A 44 7.96 -0.97 6.10
C LYS A 44 6.84 -1.66 6.87
N ASN A 45 5.88 -0.90 7.40
CA ASN A 45 4.73 -1.46 8.11
C ASN A 45 3.76 -2.19 7.16
N ILE A 46 3.57 -1.70 5.93
CA ILE A 46 2.80 -2.40 4.89
C ILE A 46 3.42 -3.77 4.60
N ILE A 47 4.73 -3.81 4.33
CA ILE A 47 5.47 -5.07 4.10
C ILE A 47 5.35 -6.00 5.31
N LYS A 48 5.47 -5.45 6.52
CA LYS A 48 5.27 -6.23 7.75
C LYS A 48 3.87 -6.84 7.80
N GLN A 49 2.81 -6.07 7.48
CA GLN A 49 1.44 -6.59 7.44
C GLN A 49 1.27 -7.69 6.39
N LEU A 50 1.87 -7.52 5.20
CA LEU A 50 1.85 -8.51 4.12
C LEU A 50 2.51 -9.83 4.53
N ILE A 51 3.53 -9.79 5.38
CA ILE A 51 4.20 -10.99 5.90
C ILE A 51 3.37 -11.65 7.01
N THR A 52 2.70 -10.84 7.86
CA THR A 52 2.00 -11.36 9.05
C THR A 52 0.57 -11.80 8.79
N ILE A 53 -0.12 -11.21 7.80
CA ILE A 53 -1.53 -11.46 7.53
C ILE A 53 -1.65 -12.24 6.21
N GLU A 54 -2.20 -13.45 6.30
CA GLU A 54 -2.55 -14.23 5.10
C GLU A 54 -3.58 -13.46 4.25
N SER A 55 -3.34 -13.37 2.94
CA SER A 55 -4.13 -12.55 2.01
C SER A 55 -5.63 -12.83 2.02
N LYS A 56 -6.03 -14.08 2.28
CA LYS A 56 -7.43 -14.51 2.41
C LYS A 56 -8.16 -13.90 3.62
N ASN A 57 -7.43 -13.61 4.70
CA ASN A 57 -8.01 -13.13 5.96
C ASN A 57 -8.00 -11.61 6.07
N VAL A 58 -7.48 -10.88 5.06
CA VAL A 58 -7.29 -9.42 5.12
C VAL A 58 -8.61 -8.67 5.21
N LEU A 59 -9.59 -9.09 4.41
CA LEU A 59 -10.89 -8.41 4.31
C LEU A 59 -11.83 -8.77 5.46
N GLU A 60 -11.70 -9.98 5.99
CA GLU A 60 -12.43 -10.42 7.19
C GLU A 60 -12.00 -9.60 8.42
N ASN A 61 -10.71 -9.26 8.51
CA ASN A 61 -10.15 -8.50 9.64
C ASN A 61 -10.31 -6.98 9.52
N TYR A 62 -10.69 -6.45 8.36
CA TYR A 62 -10.76 -5.01 8.14
C TYR A 62 -12.01 -4.62 7.35
N TYR A 63 -13.14 -4.58 8.06
CA TYR A 63 -14.40 -4.11 7.51
C TYR A 63 -14.48 -2.58 7.59
N CYS A 64 -13.83 -1.89 6.65
CA CYS A 64 -14.07 -0.46 6.46
C CYS A 64 -15.23 -0.31 5.46
N GLN A 65 -16.36 0.23 5.92
CA GLN A 65 -17.59 0.40 5.11
C GLN A 65 -17.36 1.16 3.80
N TYR A 66 -16.33 2.00 3.75
CA TYR A 66 -15.94 2.80 2.59
C TYR A 66 -15.07 2.07 1.58
N LEU A 67 -14.56 0.88 1.91
CA LEU A 67 -13.75 0.10 0.97
C LEU A 67 -14.55 -0.17 -0.30
N ASN A 68 -15.85 -0.48 -0.22
CA ASN A 68 -16.66 -0.84 -1.38
C ASN A 68 -16.84 0.28 -2.44
N ILE A 69 -16.33 1.50 -2.23
CA ILE A 69 -16.46 2.65 -3.15
C ILE A 69 -15.30 2.69 -4.17
N TYR A 70 -15.02 1.60 -4.88
CA TYR A 70 -13.83 1.52 -5.75
C TYR A 70 -13.99 2.17 -7.12
N GLY A 71 -12.93 2.86 -7.57
CA GLY A 71 -12.63 3.07 -8.98
C GLY A 71 -11.63 2.01 -9.48
N LYS A 72 -11.83 1.52 -10.71
CA LYS A 72 -11.01 0.55 -11.48
C LYS A 72 -10.43 -0.63 -10.68
N GLU A 73 -11.05 -1.80 -10.82
CA GLU A 73 -10.51 -3.03 -10.26
C GLU A 73 -9.21 -3.43 -10.99
N LEU A 74 -8.11 -3.43 -10.26
CA LEU A 74 -6.79 -3.80 -10.77
C LEU A 74 -6.19 -4.87 -9.86
N ASN A 75 -5.44 -5.78 -10.47
CA ASN A 75 -4.55 -6.69 -9.77
C ASN A 75 -3.13 -6.11 -9.86
N LEU A 76 -2.58 -5.73 -8.71
CA LEU A 76 -1.31 -5.02 -8.57
C LEU A 76 -0.22 -5.98 -8.09
N THR A 77 0.97 -5.88 -8.68
CA THR A 77 2.17 -6.50 -8.11
C THR A 77 2.51 -5.85 -6.77
N LEU A 78 3.38 -6.50 -5.97
CA LEU A 78 3.92 -5.87 -4.76
C LEU A 78 4.56 -4.50 -5.06
N ASN A 79 5.36 -4.39 -6.12
CA ASN A 79 6.00 -3.13 -6.48
C ASN A 79 4.97 -2.05 -6.82
N GLN A 80 3.94 -2.37 -7.60
CA GLN A 80 2.89 -1.42 -7.95
C GLN A 80 2.12 -0.96 -6.71
N LEU A 81 1.76 -1.88 -5.81
CA LEU A 81 1.14 -1.56 -4.53
C LEU A 81 2.00 -0.59 -3.72
N LEU A 82 3.30 -0.88 -3.58
CA LEU A 82 4.24 -0.03 -2.84
C LEU A 82 4.42 1.33 -3.51
N SER A 83 4.44 1.38 -4.85
CA SER A 83 4.53 2.62 -5.61
C SER A 83 3.31 3.51 -5.43
N TYR A 84 2.09 2.96 -5.54
CA TYR A 84 0.88 3.72 -5.23
C TYR A 84 0.84 4.16 -3.77
N SER A 85 1.24 3.28 -2.85
CA SER A 85 1.33 3.61 -1.42
C SER A 85 2.28 4.78 -1.16
N TYR A 86 3.42 4.82 -1.86
CA TYR A 86 4.37 5.92 -1.77
C TYR A 86 3.77 7.24 -2.26
N ILE A 87 3.17 7.24 -3.47
CA ILE A 87 2.55 8.44 -4.06
C ILE A 87 1.45 8.99 -3.13
N VAL A 88 0.62 8.11 -2.59
CA VAL A 88 -0.45 8.48 -1.65
C VAL A 88 0.15 9.04 -0.36
N CYS A 89 1.17 8.40 0.21
CA CYS A 89 1.88 8.93 1.38
C CYS A 89 2.49 10.30 1.13
N GLU A 90 3.09 10.53 -0.04
CA GLU A 90 3.66 11.82 -0.43
C GLU A 90 2.57 12.88 -0.46
N GLU A 91 1.41 12.59 -1.05
CA GLU A 91 0.28 13.50 -1.07
C GLU A 91 -0.26 13.79 0.34
N ILE A 92 -0.43 12.76 1.16
CA ILE A 92 -0.85 12.91 2.55
C ILE A 92 0.16 13.76 3.33
N SER A 93 1.46 13.63 3.07
CA SER A 93 2.49 14.39 3.76
C SER A 93 2.46 15.89 3.46
N LYS A 94 1.85 16.32 2.35
CA LYS A 94 1.59 17.73 2.06
C LYS A 94 0.46 18.31 2.91
N SER A 95 -0.40 17.44 3.45
CA SER A 95 -1.43 17.82 4.42
C SER A 95 -0.84 17.80 5.84
N ASN A 96 -0.98 18.91 6.57
CA ASN A 96 -0.62 18.95 7.99
C ASN A 96 -1.67 18.30 8.90
N ASN A 97 -2.74 17.73 8.32
CA ASN A 97 -3.86 17.17 9.06
C ASN A 97 -3.82 15.63 9.06
N LYS A 98 -4.26 15.06 10.18
CA LYS A 98 -4.54 13.64 10.26
C LYS A 98 -5.79 13.32 9.44
N LEU A 99 -5.68 12.37 8.53
CA LEU A 99 -6.78 11.97 7.64
C LEU A 99 -7.54 10.75 8.18
N GLU A 100 -8.85 10.80 7.98
CA GLU A 100 -9.76 9.68 8.21
C GLU A 100 -9.67 8.65 7.09
N SER A 101 -10.14 7.43 7.35
CA SER A 101 -9.93 6.31 6.42
C SER A 101 -10.57 6.57 5.06
N PHE A 102 -11.73 7.22 5.02
CA PHE A 102 -12.43 7.52 3.77
C PHE A 102 -11.66 8.53 2.91
N GLU A 103 -10.99 9.52 3.50
CA GLU A 103 -10.20 10.53 2.79
C GLU A 103 -8.98 9.87 2.15
N ILE A 104 -8.32 8.99 2.90
CA ILE A 104 -7.18 8.22 2.42
C ILE A 104 -7.59 7.31 1.25
N ILE A 105 -8.72 6.60 1.39
CA ILE A 105 -9.28 5.74 0.33
C ILE A 105 -9.56 6.58 -0.92
N TYR A 106 -10.14 7.78 -0.75
CA TYR A 106 -10.44 8.69 -1.86
C TYR A 106 -9.17 9.13 -2.60
N ILE A 107 -8.13 9.54 -1.88
CA ILE A 107 -6.83 9.93 -2.45
C ILE A 107 -6.23 8.75 -3.23
N PHE A 108 -6.19 7.56 -2.62
CA PHE A 108 -5.67 6.36 -3.27
C PHE A 108 -6.41 6.05 -4.57
N ASN A 109 -7.74 6.08 -4.55
CA ASN A 109 -8.58 5.86 -5.72
C ASN A 109 -8.36 6.90 -6.83
N ASN A 110 -8.09 8.16 -6.48
CA ASN A 110 -7.78 9.18 -7.48
C ASN A 110 -6.46 8.89 -8.18
N TYR A 111 -5.43 8.47 -7.44
CA TYR A 111 -4.14 8.11 -8.06
C TYR A 111 -4.23 6.87 -8.94
N LEU A 112 -5.11 5.91 -8.64
CA LEU A 112 -5.40 4.78 -9.54
C LEU A 112 -6.01 5.22 -10.88
N LYS A 113 -6.73 6.35 -10.91
CA LYS A 113 -7.30 6.92 -12.15
C LYS A 113 -6.28 7.73 -12.94
N ILE A 114 -5.38 8.42 -12.23
CA ILE A 114 -4.35 9.30 -12.83
C ILE A 114 -3.19 8.48 -13.41
N PHE A 115 -2.71 7.49 -12.67
CA PHE A 115 -1.55 6.68 -13.05
C PHE A 115 -1.98 5.27 -13.42
N THR A 116 -1.46 4.76 -14.53
CA THR A 116 -1.41 3.31 -14.76
C THR A 116 -0.40 2.67 -13.80
N PRO A 117 -0.51 1.36 -13.51
CA PRO A 117 0.42 0.69 -12.59
C PRO A 117 1.88 0.81 -12.99
N LYS A 118 2.19 0.80 -14.29
CA LYS A 118 3.56 1.00 -14.80
C LYS A 118 4.07 2.42 -14.54
N GLN A 119 3.24 3.43 -14.78
CA GLN A 119 3.61 4.82 -14.53
C GLN A 119 3.86 5.08 -13.04
N ALA A 120 3.08 4.46 -12.14
CA ALA A 120 3.33 4.55 -10.71
C ALA A 120 4.71 3.98 -10.33
N GLU A 121 5.09 2.82 -10.89
CA GLU A 121 6.43 2.26 -10.69
C GLU A 121 7.53 3.20 -11.20
N GLU A 122 7.39 3.72 -12.42
CA GLU A 122 8.37 4.62 -13.04
C GLU A 122 8.57 5.90 -12.22
N TYR A 123 7.48 6.50 -11.71
CA TYR A 123 7.51 7.66 -10.83
C TYR A 123 8.40 7.39 -9.62
N THR A 124 8.14 6.30 -8.89
CA THR A 124 8.91 5.97 -7.68
C THR A 124 10.36 5.55 -7.94
N LYS A 125 10.63 4.89 -9.08
CA LYS A 125 12.01 4.57 -9.50
C LYS A 125 12.85 5.83 -9.71
N SER A 126 12.25 6.87 -10.28
CA SER A 126 12.93 8.15 -10.54
C SER A 126 13.39 8.86 -9.26
N LEU A 127 12.64 8.67 -8.17
CA LEU A 127 12.90 9.24 -6.84
C LEU A 127 13.96 8.47 -6.03
N LYS A 128 14.67 7.52 -6.66
CA LYS A 128 15.56 6.54 -5.99
C LYS A 128 14.86 5.73 -4.88
N PHE A 129 13.53 5.71 -4.85
CA PHE A 129 12.77 4.76 -4.05
C PHE A 129 12.84 3.40 -4.72
N ARG A 130 14.01 2.77 -4.60
CA ARG A 130 14.10 1.34 -4.83
C ARG A 130 13.46 0.72 -3.61
N CYS A 131 12.31 0.09 -3.77
CA CYS A 131 11.79 -0.74 -2.68
C CYS A 131 12.81 -1.79 -2.23
N PHE A 132 13.86 -2.09 -3.03
CA PHE A 132 15.00 -2.95 -2.70
C PHE A 132 16.28 -2.51 -3.41
#